data_AF-A0A2E1AH86-F1
#
_entry.id   AF-A0A2E1AH86-F1
#
_cell.length_a   1.000
_cell.length_b   1.000
_cell.length_c   1.000
_cell.angle_alpha   90.00
_cell.angle_beta   90.00
_cell.angle_gamma   90.00
#
_symmetry.space_group_name_H-M   'P 1'
#
loop_
_entity.id
_entity.type
_entity.pdbx_description
1 polymer ?
#
loop_
_entity_poly.entity_id
_entity_poly.type
_entity_poly.pdbx_seq_one_letter_code
_entity_poly.pdbx_strand_id
1 'polypeptide(L)'
;MRHFAYPACGALPMTTPLFKDHLPEIWTLIHRLGEAFAADKLTAQQFDQVVRAFFTPRRMQQTERVVPGWGQMASYGNGVTMVHVITVLTSLMLSPSYRALSPHDRNLLLWIGIFHDIEKKVINREKDHTHGFRSAAVIGRQAPQLGFDLRRPRYLDAWAKITRTATTYDPIIDRPIQDNEKLPRIMAGIRDVFGTDTPAALVTSAVLLHMSINVVHAWPQSAPLPDAEIPRYVDAALLPLLRTMMIADNDAWAFFDEGLKQSQRAETEAVFRRIERMIAKSP
;
A
#
# COMPACT_ATOMS: atom_id res chain seq x y z
N MET A 1 -25.85 -31.89 -12.98
CA MET A 1 -24.73 -30.96 -13.23
C MET A 1 -25.06 -30.16 -14.49
N ARG A 2 -25.42 -28.88 -14.36
CA ARG A 2 -25.67 -27.98 -15.51
C ARG A 2 -24.51 -26.98 -15.55
N HIS A 3 -23.67 -27.07 -16.58
CA HIS A 3 -22.63 -26.10 -16.84
C HIS A 3 -23.27 -24.79 -17.33
N PHE A 4 -23.16 -23.74 -16.51
CA PHE A 4 -23.37 -22.38 -16.97
C PHE A 4 -22.12 -21.92 -17.70
N ALA A 5 -22.17 -21.90 -19.03
CA ALA A 5 -21.20 -21.19 -19.84
C ALA A 5 -21.54 -19.70 -19.77
N TYR A 6 -20.67 -18.90 -19.16
CA TYR A 6 -20.74 -17.44 -19.27
C TYR A 6 -20.33 -17.02 -20.69
N PRO A 7 -21.04 -16.08 -21.33
CA PRO A 7 -20.61 -15.57 -22.62
C PRO A 7 -19.32 -14.78 -22.45
N ALA A 8 -18.34 -15.07 -23.29
CA ALA A 8 -17.12 -14.29 -23.44
C ALA A 8 -17.48 -12.90 -23.99
N CYS A 9 -17.79 -11.97 -23.09
CA CYS A 9 -17.85 -10.56 -23.41
C CYS A 9 -16.40 -10.11 -23.66
N GLY A 10 -16.11 -9.68 -24.89
CA GLY A 10 -14.80 -9.17 -25.28
C GLY A 10 -14.47 -7.92 -24.48
N ALA A 11 -13.83 -8.11 -23.32
CA ALA A 11 -13.28 -7.02 -22.54
C ALA A 11 -12.08 -6.46 -23.31
N LEU A 12 -12.14 -5.17 -23.65
CA LEU A 12 -10.94 -4.41 -23.95
C LEU A 12 -9.92 -4.70 -22.85
N PRO A 13 -8.64 -4.99 -23.18
CA PRO A 13 -7.65 -5.30 -22.17
C PRO A 13 -7.57 -4.14 -21.18
N MET A 14 -7.94 -4.37 -19.92
CA MET A 14 -7.78 -3.36 -18.86
C MET A 14 -6.29 -3.03 -18.78
N THR A 15 -5.91 -1.86 -19.27
CA THR A 15 -4.52 -1.42 -19.30
C THR A 15 -4.11 -1.01 -17.89
N THR A 16 -3.18 -1.75 -17.30
CA THR A 16 -2.55 -1.36 -16.05
C THR A 16 -1.26 -0.62 -16.38
N PRO A 17 -1.09 0.63 -15.93
CA PRO A 17 0.16 1.35 -16.18
C PRO A 17 1.32 0.65 -15.49
N LEU A 18 2.43 0.51 -16.21
CA LEU A 18 3.62 -0.13 -15.67
C LEU A 18 4.40 0.86 -14.81
N PHE A 19 4.68 0.48 -13.56
CA PHE A 19 5.41 1.32 -12.62
C PHE A 19 6.73 1.82 -13.20
N LYS A 20 7.49 0.92 -13.84
CA LYS A 20 8.81 1.23 -14.44
C LYS A 20 8.75 2.26 -15.56
N ASP A 21 7.60 2.42 -16.22
CA ASP A 21 7.45 3.37 -17.33
C ASP A 21 7.21 4.80 -16.80
N HIS A 22 6.60 4.91 -15.62
CA HIS A 22 6.36 6.20 -14.95
C HIS A 22 7.48 6.61 -13.99
N LEU A 23 8.14 5.65 -13.35
CA LEU A 23 9.19 5.87 -12.35
C LEU A 23 10.46 5.03 -12.65
N PRO A 24 11.07 5.16 -13.85
CA PRO A 24 12.19 4.34 -14.28
C PRO A 24 13.44 4.47 -13.39
N GLU A 25 13.69 5.68 -12.86
CA GLU A 25 14.85 5.91 -11.99
C GLU A 25 14.66 5.26 -10.61
N ILE A 26 13.45 5.30 -10.03
CA ILE A 26 13.14 4.61 -8.77
C ILE A 26 13.19 3.09 -8.99
N TRP A 27 12.63 2.60 -10.10
CA TRP A 27 12.73 1.18 -10.49
C TRP A 27 14.19 0.72 -10.53
N THR A 28 15.07 1.48 -11.19
CA THR A 28 16.50 1.17 -11.26
C THR A 28 17.16 1.21 -9.87
N LEU A 29 16.79 2.20 -9.04
CA LEU A 29 17.31 2.34 -7.68
C LEU A 29 16.98 1.11 -6.82
N ILE A 30 15.72 0.67 -6.77
CA ILE A 30 15.29 -0.41 -5.88
C ILE A 30 15.91 -1.75 -6.29
N HIS A 31 16.12 -1.99 -7.58
CA HIS A 31 16.84 -3.17 -8.07
C HIS A 31 18.31 -3.15 -7.63
N ARG A 32 19.00 -2.02 -7.85
CA ARG A 32 20.39 -1.85 -7.43
C ARG A 32 20.57 -2.01 -5.92
N LEU A 33 19.65 -1.45 -5.12
CA LEU A 33 19.67 -1.60 -3.65
C LEU A 33 19.45 -3.05 -3.24
N GLY A 34 18.48 -3.74 -3.87
CA GLY A 34 18.21 -5.15 -3.60
C GLY A 34 19.40 -6.05 -3.94
N GLU A 35 20.05 -5.83 -5.09
CA GLU A 35 21.27 -6.55 -5.49
C GLU A 35 22.44 -6.30 -4.53
N ALA A 36 22.66 -5.04 -4.14
CA ALA A 36 23.74 -4.69 -3.21
C ALA A 36 23.50 -5.30 -1.81
N PHE A 37 22.26 -5.27 -1.33
CA PHE A 37 21.88 -5.90 -0.06
C PHE A 37 22.06 -7.42 -0.12
N ALA A 38 21.58 -8.09 -1.16
CA ALA A 38 21.71 -9.55 -1.31
C ALA A 38 23.16 -10.02 -1.47
N ALA A 39 24.09 -9.12 -1.81
CA ALA A 39 25.51 -9.40 -1.91
C ALA A 39 26.30 -9.00 -0.64
N ASP A 40 25.62 -8.64 0.46
CA ASP A 40 26.20 -8.16 1.71
C ASP A 40 27.10 -6.91 1.54
N LYS A 41 26.81 -6.07 0.54
CA LYS A 41 27.59 -4.87 0.19
C LYS A 41 27.03 -3.58 0.77
N LEU A 42 26.00 -3.66 1.59
CA LEU A 42 25.23 -2.49 2.00
C LEU A 42 24.95 -2.55 3.51
N THR A 43 25.44 -1.55 4.24
CA THR A 43 25.04 -1.31 5.64
C THR A 43 23.79 -0.43 5.71
N ALA A 44 23.14 -0.38 6.87
CA ALA A 44 22.00 0.51 7.11
C ALA A 44 22.31 1.98 6.80
N GLN A 45 23.47 2.46 7.24
CA GLN A 45 23.91 3.83 7.00
C GLN A 45 24.16 4.09 5.51
N GLN A 46 24.79 3.15 4.80
CA GLN A 46 25.02 3.28 3.36
C GLN A 46 23.71 3.27 2.57
N PHE A 47 22.75 2.42 2.96
CA PHE A 47 21.41 2.41 2.36
C PHE A 47 20.73 3.77 2.51
N ASP A 48 20.65 4.29 3.73
CA ASP A 48 20.03 5.60 4.02
C ASP A 48 20.70 6.72 3.21
N GLN A 49 22.04 6.75 3.19
CA GLN A 49 22.81 7.73 2.40
C GLN A 49 22.52 7.63 0.90
N VAL A 50 22.51 6.42 0.33
CA VAL A 50 22.23 6.22 -1.10
C VAL A 50 20.82 6.66 -1.46
N VAL A 51 19.82 6.34 -0.64
CA VAL A 51 18.43 6.76 -0.87
C VAL A 51 18.30 8.28 -0.80
N ARG A 52 18.87 8.92 0.22
CA ARG A 52 18.82 10.38 0.37
C ARG A 52 19.55 11.10 -0.76
N ALA A 53 20.75 10.64 -1.11
CA ALA A 53 21.53 11.20 -2.21
C ALA A 53 20.85 11.01 -3.57
N PHE A 54 20.04 9.96 -3.73
CA PHE A 54 19.26 9.75 -4.93
C PHE A 54 18.25 10.90 -5.14
N PHE A 55 17.53 11.33 -4.11
CA PHE A 55 16.47 12.34 -4.21
C PHE A 55 16.97 13.79 -4.22
N THR A 56 17.66 14.15 -5.31
CA THR A 56 17.99 15.56 -5.60
C THR A 56 16.71 16.40 -5.82
N PRO A 57 16.77 17.75 -5.75
CA PRO A 57 15.60 18.60 -6.00
C PRO A 57 14.88 18.30 -7.33
N ARG A 58 15.65 18.00 -8.38
CA ARG A 58 15.12 17.61 -9.69
C ARG A 58 14.33 16.29 -9.61
N ARG A 59 14.90 15.26 -8.99
CA ARG A 59 14.25 13.94 -8.85
C ARG A 59 13.05 13.98 -7.91
N MET A 60 13.10 14.80 -6.87
CA MET A 60 11.93 15.08 -6.03
C MET A 60 10.79 15.67 -6.87
N GLN A 61 11.07 16.68 -7.70
CA GLN A 61 10.07 17.28 -8.58
C GLN A 61 9.54 16.29 -9.64
N GLN A 62 10.41 15.44 -10.21
CA GLN A 62 9.98 14.41 -11.16
C GLN A 62 9.05 13.39 -10.48
N THR A 63 9.39 12.96 -9.27
CA THR A 63 8.57 12.02 -8.49
C THR A 63 7.23 12.65 -8.11
N GLU A 64 7.21 13.91 -7.66
CA GLU A 64 6.00 14.65 -7.31
C GLU A 64 4.97 14.72 -8.45
N ARG A 65 5.41 14.77 -9.71
CA ARG A 65 4.50 14.79 -10.88
C ARG A 65 3.75 13.47 -11.07
N VAL A 66 4.33 12.36 -10.62
CA VAL A 66 3.74 11.02 -10.74
C VAL A 66 3.02 10.63 -9.44
N VAL A 67 3.59 11.03 -8.31
CA VAL A 67 3.16 10.69 -6.95
C VAL A 67 3.01 12.01 -6.16
N PRO A 68 1.90 12.76 -6.36
CA PRO A 68 1.69 14.02 -5.65
C PRO A 68 1.67 13.80 -4.13
N GLY A 69 2.35 14.69 -3.40
CA GLY A 69 2.57 14.58 -1.96
C GLY A 69 3.94 14.01 -1.57
N TRP A 70 4.73 13.49 -2.51
CA TRP A 70 6.05 12.90 -2.25
C TRP A 70 7.00 13.89 -1.57
N GLY A 71 7.08 15.12 -2.08
CA GLY A 71 7.86 16.21 -1.50
C GLY A 71 7.45 16.55 -0.08
N GLN A 72 6.15 16.62 0.16
CA GLN A 72 5.61 16.90 1.49
C GLN A 72 5.93 15.75 2.47
N MET A 73 5.66 14.51 2.09
CA MET A 73 5.97 13.33 2.90
C MET A 73 7.46 13.25 3.24
N ALA A 74 8.34 13.48 2.27
CA ALA A 74 9.79 13.46 2.47
C ALA A 74 10.30 14.59 3.37
N SER A 75 9.55 15.68 3.52
CA SER A 75 9.92 16.79 4.42
C SER A 75 9.74 16.46 5.91
N TYR A 76 8.88 15.49 6.25
CA TYR A 76 8.62 15.11 7.63
C TYR A 76 9.70 14.18 8.18
N GLY A 77 9.95 14.30 9.49
CA GLY A 77 10.85 13.38 10.21
C GLY A 77 12.25 13.28 9.59
N ASN A 78 12.76 14.35 8.97
CA ASN A 78 14.01 14.33 8.20
C ASN A 78 14.03 13.22 7.14
N GLY A 79 12.97 13.06 6.35
CA GLY A 79 12.90 12.11 5.24
C GLY A 79 12.84 10.63 5.63
N VAL A 80 12.59 10.31 6.90
CA VAL A 80 12.48 8.91 7.36
C VAL A 80 11.41 8.14 6.61
N THR A 81 10.23 8.74 6.36
CA THR A 81 9.16 8.08 5.60
C THR A 81 9.56 7.82 4.15
N MET A 82 10.30 8.74 3.51
CA MET A 82 10.79 8.56 2.14
C MET A 82 11.77 7.38 2.08
N VAL A 83 12.70 7.30 3.05
CA VAL A 83 13.64 6.17 3.15
C VAL A 83 12.87 4.88 3.37
N HIS A 84 11.90 4.86 4.31
CA HIS A 84 11.03 3.73 4.58
C HIS A 84 10.32 3.22 3.31
N VAL A 85 9.66 4.09 2.54
CA VAL A 85 8.97 3.69 1.31
C VAL A 85 9.93 3.03 0.30
N ILE A 86 11.16 3.55 0.16
CA ILE A 86 12.16 2.90 -0.71
C ILE A 86 12.62 1.56 -0.13
N THR A 87 12.75 1.44 1.18
CA THR A 87 13.03 0.16 1.85
C THR A 87 11.90 -0.85 1.62
N VAL A 88 10.62 -0.43 1.65
CA VAL A 88 9.47 -1.29 1.32
C VAL A 88 9.57 -1.80 -0.11
N LEU A 89 9.79 -0.91 -1.08
CA LEU A 89 9.93 -1.31 -2.48
C LEU A 89 11.12 -2.23 -2.72
N THR A 90 12.23 -2.01 -2.01
CA THR A 90 13.40 -2.90 -2.05
C THR A 90 13.09 -4.26 -1.41
N SER A 91 12.37 -4.27 -0.29
CA SER A 91 11.92 -5.48 0.40
C SER A 91 11.01 -6.34 -0.47
N LEU A 92 10.12 -5.71 -1.26
CA LEU A 92 9.33 -6.42 -2.26
C LEU A 92 10.21 -7.19 -3.24
N MET A 93 11.29 -6.60 -3.78
CA MET A 93 12.17 -7.29 -4.73
C MET A 93 12.87 -8.51 -4.14
N LEU A 94 13.11 -8.49 -2.82
CA LEU A 94 13.75 -9.56 -2.07
C LEU A 94 12.76 -10.60 -1.53
N SER A 95 11.47 -10.26 -1.49
CA SER A 95 10.44 -11.10 -0.88
C SER A 95 10.08 -12.31 -1.75
N PRO A 96 10.09 -13.54 -1.18
CA PRO A 96 9.57 -14.73 -1.86
C PRO A 96 8.09 -14.61 -2.22
N SER A 97 7.26 -13.99 -1.35
CA SER A 97 5.83 -13.83 -1.62
C SER A 97 5.58 -12.92 -2.82
N TYR A 98 6.36 -11.84 -2.97
CA TYR A 98 6.30 -10.99 -4.15
C TYR A 98 6.70 -11.75 -5.43
N ARG A 99 7.80 -12.52 -5.38
CA ARG A 99 8.30 -13.26 -6.55
C ARG A 99 7.35 -14.36 -7.02
N ALA A 100 6.54 -14.92 -6.12
CA ALA A 100 5.55 -15.94 -6.43
C ALA A 100 4.29 -15.38 -7.13
N LEU A 101 4.08 -14.05 -7.12
CA LEU A 101 2.92 -13.43 -7.73
C LEU A 101 3.06 -13.28 -9.26
N SER A 102 1.91 -13.13 -9.91
CA SER A 102 1.84 -12.83 -11.34
C SER A 102 2.61 -11.53 -11.66
N PRO A 103 3.14 -11.36 -12.89
CA PRO A 103 3.73 -10.07 -13.30
C PRO A 103 2.79 -8.87 -13.10
N HIS A 104 1.49 -9.10 -13.27
CA HIS A 104 0.46 -8.09 -13.06
C HIS A 104 0.38 -7.66 -11.60
N ASP A 105 0.21 -8.59 -10.66
CA ASP A 105 0.08 -8.30 -9.22
C ASP A 105 1.36 -7.70 -8.65
N ARG A 106 2.52 -8.15 -9.13
CA ARG A 106 3.82 -7.53 -8.82
C ARG A 106 3.84 -6.06 -9.21
N ASN A 107 3.33 -5.72 -10.40
CA ASN A 107 3.21 -4.33 -10.82
C ASN A 107 2.25 -3.53 -9.93
N LEU A 108 1.12 -4.11 -9.51
CA LEU A 108 0.20 -3.45 -8.56
C LEU A 108 0.86 -3.17 -7.22
N LEU A 109 1.65 -4.11 -6.69
CA LEU A 109 2.36 -3.94 -5.41
C LEU A 109 3.37 -2.80 -5.40
N LEU A 110 3.98 -2.48 -6.54
CA LEU A 110 4.85 -1.31 -6.66
C LEU A 110 4.05 -0.01 -6.52
N TRP A 111 2.86 0.05 -7.13
CA TRP A 111 1.94 1.18 -6.96
C TRP A 111 1.40 1.27 -5.53
N ILE A 112 1.07 0.15 -4.90
CA ILE A 112 0.68 0.13 -3.49
C ILE A 112 1.83 0.64 -2.62
N GLY A 113 3.04 0.11 -2.82
CA GLY A 113 4.23 0.46 -2.04
C GLY A 113 4.60 1.94 -2.13
N ILE A 114 4.57 2.55 -3.32
CA ILE A 114 4.94 3.98 -3.45
C ILE A 114 3.89 4.93 -2.84
N PHE A 115 2.62 4.50 -2.75
CA PHE A 115 1.52 5.35 -2.26
C PHE A 115 1.10 5.08 -0.81
N HIS A 116 1.43 3.93 -0.19
CA HIS A 116 0.86 3.56 1.13
C HIS A 116 1.03 4.64 2.20
N ASP A 117 2.22 5.25 2.25
CA ASP A 117 2.62 6.25 3.24
C ASP A 117 2.65 7.70 2.69
N ILE A 118 2.11 7.97 1.50
CA ILE A 118 2.28 9.27 0.81
C ILE A 118 1.72 10.47 1.58
N GLU A 119 0.76 10.27 2.48
CA GLU A 119 0.17 11.30 3.33
C GLU A 119 0.52 11.15 4.81
N LYS A 120 1.57 10.38 5.12
CA LYS A 120 2.05 10.19 6.48
C LYS A 120 2.80 11.42 6.98
N LYS A 121 2.43 11.87 8.17
CA LYS A 121 2.99 13.03 8.86
C LYS A 121 3.65 12.59 10.15
N VAL A 122 4.97 12.69 10.21
CA VAL A 122 5.72 12.45 11.45
C VAL A 122 5.86 13.78 12.18
N ILE A 123 5.02 14.00 13.20
CA ILE A 123 5.05 15.18 14.06
C ILE A 123 5.45 14.71 15.46
N ASN A 124 6.48 15.33 16.06
CA ASN A 124 6.95 15.00 17.42
C ASN A 124 7.23 13.51 17.69
N ARG A 125 7.61 12.74 16.65
CA ARG A 125 7.81 11.27 16.69
C ARG A 125 6.55 10.45 17.00
N GLU A 126 5.39 11.04 16.81
CA GLU A 126 4.11 10.39 17.04
C GLU A 126 3.66 9.60 15.81
N LYS A 127 2.92 8.51 16.05
CA LYS A 127 2.35 7.68 14.99
C LYS A 127 1.15 8.41 14.38
N ASP A 128 1.12 8.45 13.05
CA ASP A 128 0.00 8.99 12.29
C ASP A 128 -1.03 7.88 12.05
N HIS A 129 -2.14 7.89 12.79
CA HIS A 129 -3.12 6.80 12.74
C HIS A 129 -4.16 6.91 11.61
N THR A 130 -4.01 7.91 10.74
CA THR A 130 -5.04 8.28 9.75
C THR A 130 -4.48 8.35 8.32
N HIS A 131 -3.17 8.13 8.14
CA HIS A 131 -2.54 8.30 6.84
C HIS A 131 -3.03 7.30 5.79
N GLY A 132 -3.36 6.06 6.14
CA GLY A 132 -3.89 5.08 5.17
C GLY A 132 -5.08 5.61 4.36
N PHE A 133 -6.04 6.25 5.04
CA PHE A 133 -7.20 6.85 4.38
C PHE A 133 -6.84 8.08 3.53
N ARG A 134 -5.93 8.94 4.02
CA ARG A 134 -5.48 10.09 3.22
C ARG A 134 -4.67 9.65 1.99
N SER A 135 -3.78 8.68 2.14
CA SER A 135 -2.99 8.08 1.08
C SER A 135 -3.89 7.45 0.01
N ALA A 136 -4.94 6.73 0.43
CA ALA A 136 -5.93 6.15 -0.49
C ALA A 136 -6.64 7.21 -1.32
N ALA A 137 -7.01 8.35 -0.71
CA ALA A 137 -7.61 9.46 -1.43
C ALA A 137 -6.66 10.10 -2.46
N VAL A 138 -5.35 10.12 -2.18
CA VAL A 138 -4.32 10.61 -3.12
C VAL A 138 -4.21 9.66 -4.33
N ILE A 139 -3.98 8.36 -4.10
CA ILE A 139 -3.86 7.41 -5.22
C ILE A 139 -5.15 7.32 -6.02
N GLY A 140 -6.32 7.35 -5.38
CA GLY A 140 -7.58 7.33 -6.13
C GLY A 140 -7.72 8.53 -7.08
N ARG A 141 -7.29 9.74 -6.67
CA ARG A 141 -7.26 10.91 -7.57
C ARG A 141 -6.21 10.83 -8.66
N GLN A 142 -5.06 10.23 -8.34
CA GLN A 142 -3.92 10.15 -9.25
C GLN A 142 -4.05 9.03 -10.27
N ALA A 143 -4.73 7.93 -9.93
CA ALA A 143 -4.84 6.73 -10.76
C ALA A 143 -5.27 7.01 -12.21
N PRO A 144 -6.30 7.84 -12.51
CA PRO A 144 -6.66 8.14 -13.90
C PRO A 144 -5.56 8.84 -14.69
N GLN A 145 -4.77 9.71 -14.05
CA GLN A 145 -3.66 10.42 -14.69
C GLN A 145 -2.48 9.49 -14.99
N LEU A 146 -2.36 8.40 -14.23
CA LEU A 146 -1.39 7.34 -14.48
C LEU A 146 -1.86 6.38 -15.58
N GLY A 147 -3.12 6.46 -16.04
CA GLY A 147 -3.67 5.56 -17.06
C GLY A 147 -4.41 4.36 -16.49
N PHE A 148 -4.79 4.37 -15.21
CA PHE A 148 -5.75 3.40 -14.68
C PHE A 148 -7.18 3.74 -15.13
N ASP A 149 -8.00 2.71 -15.33
CA ASP A 149 -9.40 2.87 -15.72
C ASP A 149 -10.24 3.60 -14.67
N LEU A 150 -11.07 4.54 -15.15
CA LEU A 150 -12.00 5.33 -14.34
C LEU A 150 -13.42 5.19 -14.90
N ARG A 151 -14.32 4.53 -14.14
CA ARG A 151 -15.70 4.26 -14.59
C ARG A 151 -16.63 5.43 -14.38
N ARG A 152 -16.51 6.13 -13.25
CA ARG A 152 -17.43 7.23 -12.92
C ARG A 152 -16.70 8.49 -12.44
N PRO A 153 -16.11 9.27 -13.37
CA PRO A 153 -15.28 10.44 -13.05
C PRO A 153 -15.97 11.46 -12.14
N ARG A 154 -17.27 11.70 -12.35
CA ARG A 154 -18.05 12.69 -11.59
C ARG A 154 -18.16 12.42 -10.08
N TYR A 155 -17.89 11.21 -9.61
CA TYR A 155 -17.94 10.88 -8.18
C TYR A 155 -16.57 10.84 -7.51
N LEU A 156 -15.48 10.93 -8.29
CA LEU A 156 -14.12 10.77 -7.78
C LEU A 156 -13.79 11.78 -6.68
N ASP A 157 -14.07 13.06 -6.91
CA ASP A 157 -13.75 14.10 -5.92
C ASP A 157 -14.56 14.02 -4.65
N ALA A 158 -15.85 13.67 -4.76
CA ALA A 158 -16.72 13.48 -3.61
C ALA A 158 -16.26 12.28 -2.77
N TRP A 159 -15.92 11.15 -3.42
CA TRP A 159 -15.38 9.97 -2.76
C TRP A 159 -14.02 10.26 -2.09
N ALA A 160 -13.09 10.92 -2.80
CA ALA A 160 -11.77 11.24 -2.28
C ALA A 160 -11.87 12.19 -1.08
N LYS A 161 -12.80 13.15 -1.11
CA LYS A 161 -13.07 14.04 0.03
C LYS A 161 -13.52 13.25 1.26
N ILE A 162 -14.53 12.37 1.12
CA ILE A 162 -15.04 11.55 2.23
C ILE A 162 -13.92 10.70 2.83
N THR A 163 -13.16 10.02 1.97
CA THR A 163 -12.05 9.13 2.36
C THR A 163 -10.98 9.90 3.12
N ARG A 164 -10.51 11.04 2.57
CA ARG A 164 -9.46 11.86 3.21
C ARG A 164 -9.88 12.39 4.59
N THR A 165 -11.16 12.68 4.80
CA THR A 165 -11.68 13.27 6.06
C THR A 165 -12.32 12.23 6.98
N ALA A 166 -12.20 10.94 6.69
CA ALA A 166 -12.74 9.87 7.53
C ALA A 166 -11.83 9.65 8.75
N THR A 167 -11.92 10.58 9.69
CA THR A 167 -11.17 10.62 10.93
C THR A 167 -12.14 10.81 12.10
N THR A 168 -11.87 10.11 13.19
CA THR A 168 -12.55 10.26 14.49
C THR A 168 -11.50 10.43 15.60
N TYR A 169 -11.92 10.63 16.85
CA TYR A 169 -11.03 10.84 17.98
C TYR A 169 -11.07 9.64 18.94
N ASP A 170 -9.91 9.14 19.33
CA ASP A 170 -9.78 8.14 20.38
C ASP A 170 -9.40 8.82 21.70
N PRO A 171 -10.28 8.82 22.72
CA PRO A 171 -10.00 9.45 24.00
C PRO A 171 -8.99 8.67 24.87
N ILE A 172 -8.72 7.39 24.57
CA ILE A 172 -7.78 6.57 25.36
C ILE A 172 -6.34 6.97 25.05
N ILE A 173 -6.02 7.16 23.77
CA ILE A 173 -4.69 7.57 23.32
C ILE A 173 -4.59 9.09 23.10
N ASP A 174 -5.71 9.82 23.21
CA ASP A 174 -5.82 11.27 23.02
C ASP A 174 -5.39 11.71 21.61
N ARG A 175 -5.87 11.01 20.58
CA ARG A 175 -5.44 11.23 19.18
C ARG A 175 -6.53 11.02 18.13
N PRO A 176 -6.40 11.68 16.96
CA PRO A 176 -7.16 11.31 15.78
C PRO A 176 -6.79 9.92 15.25
N ILE A 177 -7.79 9.10 14.95
CA ILE A 177 -7.69 7.77 14.36
C ILE A 177 -8.58 7.66 13.11
N GLN A 178 -8.36 6.65 12.28
CA GLN A 178 -9.23 6.36 11.14
C GLN A 178 -10.66 6.01 11.59
N ASP A 179 -11.64 6.57 10.90
CA ASP A 179 -13.07 6.38 11.18
C ASP A 179 -13.61 5.19 10.38
N ASN A 180 -13.55 4.00 10.99
CA ASN A 180 -13.99 2.76 10.35
C ASN A 180 -15.52 2.71 10.12
N GLU A 181 -16.32 3.55 10.77
CA GLU A 181 -17.78 3.63 10.50
C GLU A 181 -18.06 4.12 9.07
N LYS A 182 -17.14 4.90 8.49
CA LYS A 182 -17.23 5.37 7.09
C LYS A 182 -16.73 4.35 6.07
N LEU A 183 -16.08 3.27 6.50
CA LEU A 183 -15.46 2.29 5.62
C LEU A 183 -16.44 1.63 4.63
N PRO A 184 -17.69 1.25 5.00
CA PRO A 184 -18.67 0.74 4.05
C PRO A 184 -18.90 1.67 2.86
N ARG A 185 -19.04 2.98 3.13
CA ARG A 185 -19.27 4.01 2.11
C ARG A 185 -18.02 4.25 1.26
N ILE A 186 -16.84 4.26 1.87
CA ILE A 186 -15.57 4.40 1.17
C ILE A 186 -15.35 3.24 0.20
N MET A 187 -15.52 2.00 0.66
CA MET A 187 -15.33 0.79 -0.14
C MET A 187 -16.37 0.67 -1.26
N ALA A 188 -17.63 1.03 -0.99
CA ALA A 188 -18.65 1.14 -2.04
C ALA A 188 -18.26 2.17 -3.11
N GLY A 189 -17.74 3.32 -2.70
CA GLY A 189 -17.27 4.36 -3.61
C GLY A 189 -16.07 3.93 -4.47
N ILE A 190 -15.12 3.15 -3.93
CA ILE A 190 -14.03 2.56 -4.73
C ILE A 190 -14.61 1.71 -5.87
N ARG A 191 -15.53 0.80 -5.54
CA ARG A 191 -16.19 -0.06 -6.54
C ARG A 191 -17.00 0.74 -7.56
N ASP A 192 -17.68 1.79 -7.14
CA ASP A 192 -18.45 2.66 -8.04
C ASP A 192 -17.54 3.47 -8.98
N VAL A 193 -16.44 4.02 -8.46
CA VAL A 193 -15.55 4.92 -9.21
C VAL A 193 -14.65 4.15 -10.16
N PHE A 194 -14.08 3.02 -9.71
CA PHE A 194 -13.07 2.26 -10.45
C PHE A 194 -13.58 0.90 -10.97
N GLY A 195 -14.65 0.37 -10.39
CA GLY A 195 -15.12 -0.99 -10.63
C GLY A 195 -14.69 -1.98 -9.55
N THR A 196 -15.37 -3.12 -9.48
CA THR A 196 -14.97 -4.24 -8.64
C THR A 196 -13.75 -4.94 -9.25
N ASP A 197 -12.77 -5.28 -8.41
CA ASP A 197 -11.54 -6.02 -8.75
C ASP A 197 -10.73 -5.46 -9.93
N THR A 198 -10.91 -4.17 -10.25
CA THR A 198 -10.05 -3.52 -11.23
C THR A 198 -8.71 -3.16 -10.60
N PRO A 199 -7.64 -3.04 -11.40
CA PRO A 199 -6.32 -2.65 -10.90
C PRO A 199 -6.33 -1.40 -10.01
N ALA A 200 -7.08 -0.36 -10.40
CA ALA A 200 -7.19 0.87 -9.63
C ALA A 200 -7.92 0.66 -8.28
N ALA A 201 -8.97 -0.16 -8.28
CA ALA A 201 -9.70 -0.51 -7.07
C ALA A 201 -8.82 -1.30 -6.10
N LEU A 202 -8.08 -2.31 -6.60
CA LEU A 202 -7.19 -3.14 -5.79
C LEU A 202 -6.05 -2.33 -5.16
N VAL A 203 -5.38 -1.47 -5.95
CA VAL A 203 -4.32 -0.59 -5.43
C VAL A 203 -4.88 0.37 -4.38
N THR A 204 -6.01 1.02 -4.66
CA THR A 204 -6.63 1.98 -3.74
C THR A 204 -7.08 1.30 -2.44
N SER A 205 -7.70 0.12 -2.54
CA SER A 205 -8.15 -0.66 -1.38
C SER A 205 -6.99 -1.19 -0.54
N ALA A 206 -5.89 -1.65 -1.16
CA ALA A 206 -4.72 -2.09 -0.41
C ALA A 206 -4.06 -0.93 0.35
N VAL A 207 -3.90 0.23 -0.30
CA VAL A 207 -3.42 1.46 0.36
C VAL A 207 -4.36 1.90 1.48
N LEU A 208 -5.67 1.79 1.29
CA LEU A 208 -6.66 2.14 2.31
C LEU A 208 -6.53 1.25 3.56
N LEU A 209 -6.40 -0.06 3.35
CA LEU A 209 -6.55 -1.08 4.41
C LEU A 209 -5.23 -1.52 5.07
N HIS A 210 -4.08 -1.04 4.61
CA HIS A 210 -2.78 -1.45 5.20
C HIS A 210 -2.65 -1.07 6.69
N MET A 211 -3.38 -0.06 7.16
CA MET A 211 -3.45 0.29 8.58
C MET A 211 -4.63 -0.34 9.34
N SER A 212 -5.45 -1.15 8.68
CA SER A 212 -6.72 -1.62 9.23
C SER A 212 -6.63 -3.02 9.87
N ILE A 213 -5.47 -3.66 9.84
CA ILE A 213 -5.26 -5.01 10.36
C ILE A 213 -4.02 -5.03 11.28
N ASN A 214 -4.19 -5.58 12.48
CA ASN A 214 -3.06 -5.83 13.38
C ASN A 214 -2.31 -7.09 12.93
N VAL A 215 -1.11 -6.90 12.38
CA VAL A 215 -0.27 -7.98 11.85
C VAL A 215 0.98 -8.28 12.67
N VAL A 216 1.39 -7.34 13.53
CA VAL A 216 2.54 -7.47 14.44
C VAL A 216 2.08 -7.08 15.85
N HIS A 217 2.31 -7.95 16.83
CA HIS A 217 1.82 -7.78 18.20
C HIS A 217 2.44 -6.56 18.89
N ALA A 218 3.74 -6.32 18.66
CA ALA A 218 4.46 -5.21 19.29
C ALA A 218 4.00 -3.81 18.83
N TRP A 219 3.29 -3.72 17.70
CA TRP A 219 2.93 -2.44 17.08
C TRP A 219 1.46 -2.43 16.60
N PRO A 220 0.49 -2.50 17.52
CA PRO A 220 -0.92 -2.51 17.14
C PRO A 220 -1.32 -1.20 16.44
N GLN A 221 -2.31 -1.30 15.56
CA GLN A 221 -3.04 -0.19 15.00
C GLN A 221 -4.07 0.29 16.03
N SER A 222 -4.33 1.61 16.05
CA SER A 222 -5.24 2.21 17.04
C SER A 222 -6.72 2.01 16.69
N ALA A 223 -7.02 1.72 15.42
CA ALA A 223 -8.38 1.44 14.97
C ALA A 223 -8.37 0.25 13.99
N PRO A 224 -8.01 -0.96 14.46
CA PRO A 224 -8.04 -2.15 13.63
C PRO A 224 -9.50 -2.55 13.36
N LEU A 225 -9.73 -3.22 12.23
CA LEU A 225 -11.01 -3.86 11.98
C LEU A 225 -11.17 -5.09 12.89
N PRO A 226 -12.38 -5.34 13.42
CA PRO A 226 -12.69 -6.62 14.04
C PRO A 226 -12.52 -7.77 13.02
N ASP A 227 -12.04 -8.93 13.47
CA ASP A 227 -11.84 -10.11 12.62
C ASP A 227 -13.10 -10.47 11.79
N ALA A 228 -14.28 -10.31 12.38
CA ALA A 228 -15.57 -10.58 11.72
C ALA A 228 -15.91 -9.59 10.59
N GLU A 229 -15.29 -8.41 10.56
CA GLU A 229 -15.50 -7.43 9.50
C GLU A 229 -14.52 -7.56 8.34
N ILE A 230 -13.34 -8.16 8.56
CA ILE A 230 -12.30 -8.27 7.53
C ILE A 230 -12.82 -8.90 6.22
N PRO A 231 -13.57 -10.03 6.25
CA PRO A 231 -14.08 -10.64 5.02
C PRO A 231 -15.07 -9.76 4.22
N ARG A 232 -15.60 -8.68 4.80
CA ARG A 232 -16.48 -7.74 4.09
C ARG A 232 -15.71 -6.80 3.16
N TYR A 233 -14.41 -6.62 3.39
CA TYR A 233 -13.57 -5.64 2.71
C TYR A 233 -12.33 -6.23 2.06
N VAL A 234 -11.95 -7.45 2.45
CA VAL A 234 -10.83 -8.20 1.88
C VAL A 234 -11.37 -9.46 1.23
N ASP A 235 -11.35 -9.48 -0.11
CA ASP A 235 -11.72 -10.63 -0.93
C ASP A 235 -10.48 -11.40 -1.41
N ALA A 236 -10.70 -12.44 -2.22
CA ALA A 236 -9.64 -13.28 -2.75
C ALA A 236 -8.66 -12.54 -3.68
N ALA A 237 -9.10 -11.49 -4.37
CA ALA A 237 -8.25 -10.71 -5.27
C ALA A 237 -7.34 -9.74 -4.50
N LEU A 238 -7.88 -9.12 -3.45
CA LEU A 238 -7.14 -8.17 -2.61
C LEU A 238 -6.19 -8.85 -1.61
N LEU A 239 -6.58 -10.01 -1.08
CA LEU A 239 -5.83 -10.74 -0.05
C LEU A 239 -4.32 -10.92 -0.37
N PRO A 240 -3.90 -11.44 -1.54
CA PRO A 240 -2.48 -11.64 -1.83
C PRO A 240 -1.69 -10.32 -1.90
N LEU A 241 -2.32 -9.24 -2.37
CA LEU A 241 -1.71 -7.91 -2.44
C LEU A 241 -1.52 -7.34 -1.04
N LEU A 242 -2.57 -7.36 -0.21
CA LEU A 242 -2.51 -6.84 1.15
C LEU A 242 -1.51 -7.65 1.99
N ARG A 243 -1.54 -8.99 1.91
CA ARG A 243 -0.57 -9.87 2.59
C ARG A 243 0.87 -9.51 2.24
N THR A 244 1.17 -9.41 0.94
CA THR A 244 2.54 -9.19 0.47
C THR A 244 3.02 -7.78 0.81
N MET A 245 2.15 -6.79 0.70
CA MET A 245 2.45 -5.42 1.12
C MET A 245 2.76 -5.35 2.61
N MET A 246 1.93 -5.94 3.47
CA MET A 246 2.15 -5.91 4.93
C MET A 246 3.43 -6.62 5.35
N ILE A 247 3.79 -7.73 4.67
CA ILE A 247 5.09 -8.38 4.89
C ILE A 247 6.23 -7.43 4.51
N ALA A 248 6.17 -6.79 3.34
CA ALA A 248 7.22 -5.89 2.89
C ALA A 248 7.34 -4.62 3.75
N ASP A 249 6.21 -4.10 4.27
CA ASP A 249 6.19 -2.96 5.21
C ASP A 249 6.89 -3.30 6.53
N ASN A 250 6.58 -4.46 7.10
CA ASN A 250 7.24 -4.93 8.32
C ASN A 250 8.72 -5.27 8.07
N ASP A 251 9.02 -5.97 6.98
CA ASP A 251 10.39 -6.27 6.58
C ASP A 251 11.23 -4.99 6.42
N ALA A 252 10.63 -3.89 5.95
CA ALA A 252 11.33 -2.63 5.78
C ALA A 252 11.72 -1.98 7.12
N TRP A 253 10.89 -2.08 8.15
CA TRP A 253 11.24 -1.61 9.50
C TRP A 253 12.36 -2.44 10.13
N ALA A 254 12.47 -3.72 9.76
CA ALA A 254 13.49 -4.65 10.24
C ALA A 254 14.53 -5.02 9.17
N PHE A 255 14.75 -4.15 8.16
CA PHE A 255 15.47 -4.55 6.94
C PHE A 255 16.88 -5.09 7.19
N PHE A 256 17.59 -4.49 8.16
CA PHE A 256 18.94 -4.86 8.59
C PHE A 256 18.98 -5.68 9.89
N ASP A 257 17.82 -6.08 10.43
CA ASP A 257 17.70 -6.94 11.61
C ASP A 257 16.98 -8.24 11.20
N GLU A 258 17.76 -9.25 10.81
CA GLU A 258 17.22 -10.51 10.29
C GLU A 258 16.34 -11.23 11.32
N GLY A 259 16.71 -11.18 12.61
CA GLY A 259 15.94 -11.83 13.68
C GLY A 259 14.57 -11.19 13.86
N LEU A 260 14.53 -9.86 13.97
CA LEU A 260 13.27 -9.11 14.08
C LEU A 260 12.42 -9.28 12.82
N LYS A 261 13.03 -9.22 11.63
CA LYS A 261 12.35 -9.41 10.34
C LYS A 261 11.66 -10.77 10.26
N GLN A 262 12.37 -11.85 10.61
CA GLN A 262 11.80 -13.19 10.60
C GLN A 262 10.63 -13.32 11.58
N SER A 263 10.74 -12.75 12.79
CA SER A 263 9.67 -12.75 13.78
C SER A 263 8.42 -12.04 13.25
N GLN A 264 8.58 -10.80 12.77
CA GLN A 264 7.46 -9.99 12.27
C GLN A 264 6.79 -10.61 11.04
N ARG A 265 7.58 -11.22 10.15
CA ARG A 265 7.06 -11.96 9.00
C ARG A 265 6.22 -13.15 9.44
N ALA A 266 6.70 -13.96 10.39
CA ALA A 266 5.95 -15.11 10.89
C ALA A 266 4.61 -14.72 11.54
N GLU A 267 4.59 -13.65 12.32
CA GLU A 267 3.37 -13.06 12.89
C GLU A 267 2.41 -12.60 11.80
N THR A 268 2.91 -11.83 10.83
CA THR A 268 2.11 -11.32 9.71
C THR A 268 1.47 -12.45 8.93
N GLU A 269 2.25 -13.49 8.60
CA GLU A 269 1.71 -14.64 7.89
C GLU A 269 0.66 -15.41 8.69
N ALA A 270 0.84 -15.54 10.01
CA ALA A 270 -0.14 -16.21 10.85
C ALA A 270 -1.49 -15.49 10.82
N VAL A 271 -1.48 -14.15 10.84
CA VAL A 271 -2.68 -13.32 10.69
C VAL A 271 -3.32 -13.53 9.32
N PHE A 272 -2.55 -13.47 8.23
CA PHE A 272 -3.13 -13.65 6.89
C PHE A 272 -3.62 -15.07 6.61
N ARG A 273 -3.02 -16.12 7.17
CA ARG A 273 -3.57 -17.49 7.15
C ARG A 273 -4.89 -17.59 7.92
N ARG A 274 -5.08 -16.80 8.98
CA ARG A 274 -6.38 -16.71 9.68
C ARG A 274 -7.41 -16.05 8.78
N ILE A 275 -7.07 -14.91 8.16
CA ILE A 275 -7.96 -14.18 7.24
C ILE A 275 -8.37 -15.02 6.05
N GLU A 276 -7.43 -15.72 5.42
CA GLU A 276 -7.70 -16.65 4.30
C GLU A 276 -8.77 -17.69 4.67
N ARG A 277 -8.67 -18.28 5.87
CA ARG A 277 -9.68 -19.23 6.37
C ARG A 277 -11.03 -18.59 6.65
N MET A 278 -11.09 -17.30 6.99
CA MET A 278 -12.35 -16.58 7.20
C MET A 278 -13.04 -16.28 5.86
N ILE A 279 -12.27 -15.85 4.85
CA ILE A 279 -12.76 -15.61 3.49
C ILE A 279 -13.28 -16.91 2.89
N ALA A 280 -12.54 -18.03 3.00
CA ALA A 280 -12.96 -19.33 2.47
C ALA A 280 -14.25 -19.90 3.10
N LYS A 281 -14.66 -19.40 4.27
CA LYS A 281 -15.89 -19.80 4.98
C LYS A 281 -17.06 -18.84 4.76
N SER A 282 -16.80 -17.69 4.15
CA SER A 282 -17.85 -16.71 3.86
C SER A 282 -18.65 -17.22 2.65
N PRO A 283 -19.98 -17.35 2.78
CA PRO A 283 -20.85 -17.87 1.73
C PRO A 283 -20.93 -16.95 0.50
#